data_AF-A0A935T0D8-F1
#
_entry.id   AF-A0A935T0D8-F1
#
_cell.length_a   1.000
_cell.length_b   1.000
_cell.length_c   1.000
_cell.angle_alpha   90.00
_cell.angle_beta   90.00
_cell.angle_gamma   90.00
#
_symmetry.space_group_name_H-M   'P 1'
#
loop_
_entity.id
_entity.type
_entity.pdbx_description
1 polymer ?
#
loop_
_entity_poly.entity_id
_entity_poly.type
_entity_poly.pdbx_seq_one_letter_code
_entity_poly.pdbx_strand_id
1 'polypeptide(L)'
;METLLREAKELHDGIPANLKEEIVLEHTPLIRYIVNRIAVRLPSHIDLDDLHNTGVIGLMDAIEKYDPEKNCKFKTYAEFRIKGAILDQLRSLDWVPRSVRQKGRRLERAYGEVEQRLGRSANEDEVADSLGLELDKFHTLINQVKGISLVNLEEIRGTNSDGDRSGTFADIIEDVQSENPFASLKHMETKHVISDTIGSLPEKERLVISLYYYEDLNMKEIGTILGITESRVCQIHTKAVMRLRSKLKGMVDR
;
A
#
# COMPACT_ATOMS: atom_id res chain seq x y z
N MET A 1 1.89 -26.30 -10.85
CA MET A 1 2.65 -26.06 -9.61
C MET A 1 1.79 -26.26 -8.37
N GLU A 2 0.66 -25.55 -8.20
CA GLU A 2 -0.32 -25.86 -7.14
C GLU A 2 -0.85 -27.31 -7.24
N THR A 3 -1.05 -27.79 -8.46
CA THR A 3 -1.36 -29.19 -8.77
C THR A 3 -0.24 -30.18 -8.41
N LEU A 4 1.04 -29.80 -8.60
CA LEU A 4 2.20 -30.63 -8.27
C LEU A 4 2.46 -30.69 -6.76
N LEU A 5 2.23 -29.59 -6.04
CA LEU A 5 2.25 -29.54 -4.58
C LEU A 5 1.10 -30.36 -3.96
N ARG A 6 -0.07 -30.35 -4.61
CA ARG A 6 -1.22 -31.17 -4.20
C ARG A 6 -0.94 -32.67 -4.44
N GLU A 7 -0.49 -33.04 -5.63
CA GLU A 7 -0.11 -34.43 -5.95
C GLU A 7 1.04 -34.93 -5.09
N ALA A 8 2.06 -34.11 -4.80
CA ALA A 8 3.18 -34.50 -3.95
C ALA A 8 2.79 -34.71 -2.47
N LYS A 9 1.77 -34.00 -1.97
CA LYS A 9 1.21 -34.21 -0.64
C LYS A 9 0.22 -35.38 -0.58
N GLU A 10 -0.42 -35.72 -1.69
CA GLU A 10 -1.34 -36.88 -1.79
C GLU A 10 -0.57 -38.21 -1.96
N LEU A 11 0.60 -38.23 -2.62
CA LEU A 11 1.37 -39.45 -2.89
C LEU A 11 2.42 -39.83 -1.84
N HIS A 12 2.88 -38.89 -1.01
CA HIS A 12 3.99 -39.09 -0.08
C HIS A 12 3.74 -38.42 1.27
N ASP A 13 4.25 -39.03 2.36
CA ASP A 13 4.22 -38.50 3.75
C ASP A 13 5.00 -37.17 3.92
N GLY A 14 5.57 -36.65 2.82
CA GLY A 14 6.31 -35.40 2.75
C GLY A 14 6.72 -35.04 1.32
N ILE A 15 7.03 -33.76 1.09
CA ILE A 15 7.41 -33.25 -0.24
C ILE A 15 8.86 -33.69 -0.56
N PRO A 16 9.12 -34.34 -1.71
CA PRO A 16 10.46 -34.82 -2.07
C PRO A 16 11.47 -33.69 -2.22
N ALA A 17 12.72 -33.94 -1.81
CA ALA A 17 13.78 -32.93 -1.75
C ALA A 17 14.03 -32.22 -3.09
N ASN A 18 14.04 -32.98 -4.20
CA ASN A 18 14.25 -32.43 -5.54
C ASN A 18 13.15 -31.45 -5.96
N LEU A 19 11.90 -31.71 -5.55
CA LEU A 19 10.77 -30.84 -5.84
C LEU A 19 10.81 -29.58 -4.96
N LYS A 20 11.25 -29.68 -3.71
CA LYS A 20 11.48 -28.50 -2.84
C LYS A 20 12.54 -27.58 -3.46
N GLU A 21 13.64 -28.14 -3.95
CA GLU A 21 14.73 -27.38 -4.57
C GLU A 21 14.26 -26.66 -5.84
N GLU A 22 13.49 -27.33 -6.70
CA GLU A 22 12.91 -26.72 -7.91
C GLU A 22 11.96 -25.55 -7.56
N ILE A 23 11.09 -25.72 -6.57
CA ILE A 23 10.16 -24.66 -6.12
C ILE A 23 10.93 -23.47 -5.54
N VAL A 24 12.01 -23.72 -4.77
CA VAL A 24 12.86 -22.65 -4.21
C VAL A 24 13.57 -21.86 -5.31
N LEU A 25 14.11 -22.55 -6.31
CA LEU A 25 14.77 -21.91 -7.46
C LEU A 25 13.79 -21.02 -8.24
N GLU A 26 12.57 -21.50 -8.49
CA GLU A 26 11.54 -20.73 -9.20
C GLU A 26 11.10 -19.47 -8.43
N HIS A 27 11.07 -19.54 -7.09
CA HIS A 27 10.66 -18.42 -6.24
C HIS A 27 11.81 -17.53 -5.76
N THR A 28 13.05 -17.83 -6.15
CA THR A 28 14.22 -16.98 -5.84
C THR A 28 14.04 -15.51 -6.28
N PRO A 29 13.47 -15.20 -7.46
CA PRO A 29 13.18 -13.81 -7.84
C PRO A 29 12.18 -13.11 -6.91
N LEU A 30 11.22 -13.84 -6.36
CA LEU A 30 10.24 -13.31 -5.40
C LEU A 30 10.92 -12.94 -4.08
N ILE A 31 11.79 -13.82 -3.56
CA ILE A 31 12.57 -13.54 -2.35
C ILE A 31 13.43 -12.30 -2.55
N ARG A 32 14.16 -12.22 -3.67
CA ARG A 32 14.99 -11.06 -4.02
C ARG A 32 14.18 -9.77 -4.11
N TYR A 33 12.98 -9.82 -4.68
CA TYR A 33 12.06 -8.68 -4.72
C TYR A 33 11.65 -8.21 -3.32
N ILE A 34 11.26 -9.14 -2.44
CA ILE A 34 10.84 -8.83 -1.07
C ILE A 34 12.01 -8.24 -0.27
N VAL A 35 13.19 -8.86 -0.33
CA VAL A 35 14.39 -8.39 0.36
C VAL A 35 14.77 -6.99 -0.11
N ASN A 36 14.85 -6.75 -1.42
CA ASN A 36 15.18 -5.42 -1.96
C ASN A 36 14.19 -4.34 -1.52
N ARG A 37 12.89 -4.67 -1.43
CA ARG A 37 11.87 -3.73 -0.96
C ARG A 37 12.05 -3.37 0.52
N ILE A 38 12.47 -4.32 1.34
CA ILE A 38 12.77 -4.10 2.76
C ILE A 38 14.09 -3.33 2.91
N ALA A 39 15.11 -3.68 2.12
CA ALA A 39 16.45 -3.11 2.11
C ALA A 39 16.50 -1.58 1.98
N VAL A 40 15.59 -0.99 1.18
CA VAL A 40 15.50 0.48 0.99
C VAL A 40 15.36 1.24 2.32
N ARG A 41 14.87 0.58 3.38
CA ARG A 41 14.60 1.19 4.68
C ARG A 41 15.52 0.64 5.78
N LEU A 42 16.49 -0.20 5.45
CA LEU A 42 17.45 -0.78 6.38
C LEU A 42 18.75 0.03 6.39
N PRO A 43 19.42 0.19 7.55
CA PRO A 43 20.75 0.76 7.65
C PRO A 43 21.78 -0.15 6.98
N SER A 44 22.89 0.45 6.56
CA SER A 44 23.94 -0.18 5.76
C SER A 44 24.73 -1.29 6.46
N HIS A 45 24.52 -1.52 7.77
CA HIS A 45 25.18 -2.59 8.52
C HIS A 45 24.45 -3.94 8.43
N ILE A 46 23.29 -4.00 7.79
CA ILE A 46 22.53 -5.23 7.61
C ILE A 46 22.89 -5.84 6.26
N ASP A 47 23.31 -7.10 6.30
CA ASP A 47 23.67 -7.86 5.11
C ASP A 47 22.41 -8.35 4.38
N LEU A 48 22.32 -8.03 3.08
CA LEU A 48 21.21 -8.44 2.24
C LEU A 48 21.24 -9.94 1.94
N ASP A 49 22.42 -10.55 1.93
CA ASP A 49 22.57 -11.98 1.68
C ASP A 49 22.03 -12.80 2.87
N ASP A 50 22.17 -12.29 4.09
CA ASP A 50 21.58 -12.90 5.29
C ASP A 50 20.04 -12.85 5.26
N LEU A 51 19.47 -11.72 4.82
CA LEU A 51 18.01 -11.59 4.63
C LEU A 51 17.49 -12.49 3.50
N HIS A 52 18.27 -12.66 2.44
CA HIS A 52 17.93 -13.59 1.36
C HIS A 52 17.88 -15.03 1.88
N ASN A 53 18.89 -15.46 2.63
CA ASN A 53 18.92 -16.79 3.24
C ASN A 53 17.76 -16.99 4.22
N THR A 54 17.46 -15.98 5.04
CA THR A 54 16.28 -16.00 5.93
C THR A 54 14.97 -16.13 5.14
N GLY A 55 14.87 -15.44 4.00
CA GLY A 55 13.72 -15.55 3.10
C GLY A 55 13.57 -16.95 2.49
N VAL A 56 14.68 -17.61 2.15
CA VAL A 56 14.68 -19.02 1.68
C VAL A 56 14.16 -19.94 2.78
N ILE A 57 14.61 -19.79 4.02
CA ILE A 57 14.10 -20.57 5.16
C ILE A 57 12.60 -20.34 5.35
N GLY A 58 12.13 -19.10 5.26
CA GLY A 58 10.70 -18.77 5.32
C GLY A 58 9.87 -19.38 4.20
N LEU A 59 10.43 -19.48 2.99
CA LEU A 59 9.80 -20.17 1.86
C LEU A 59 9.73 -21.68 2.09
N MET A 60 10.80 -22.30 2.60
CA MET A 60 10.80 -23.73 2.91
C MET A 60 9.71 -24.10 3.92
N ASP A 61 9.55 -23.29 4.96
CA ASP A 61 8.47 -23.47 5.95
C ASP A 61 7.08 -23.24 5.32
N ALA A 62 6.97 -22.31 4.35
CA ALA A 62 5.72 -22.10 3.60
C ALA A 62 5.35 -23.31 2.74
N ILE A 63 6.33 -23.94 2.07
CA ILE A 63 6.12 -25.13 1.24
C ILE A 63 5.55 -26.27 2.09
N GLU A 64 6.08 -26.47 3.31
CA GLU A 64 5.64 -27.53 4.20
C GLU A 64 4.23 -27.28 4.74
N LYS A 65 3.93 -26.05 5.16
CA LYS A 65 2.67 -25.69 5.83
C LYS A 65 1.55 -25.25 4.90
N TYR A 66 1.82 -25.10 3.60
CA TYR A 66 0.81 -24.68 2.64
C TYR A 66 -0.32 -25.70 2.51
N ASP A 67 -1.55 -25.23 2.61
CA ASP A 67 -2.74 -26.06 2.51
C ASP A 67 -3.55 -25.64 1.26
N PRO A 68 -3.60 -26.49 0.21
CA PRO A 68 -4.31 -26.17 -1.02
C PRO A 68 -5.84 -26.13 -0.85
N GLU A 69 -6.40 -26.71 0.23
CA GLU A 69 -7.85 -26.67 0.47
C GLU A 69 -8.35 -25.29 0.91
N LYS A 70 -7.44 -24.42 1.37
CA LYS A 70 -7.78 -23.08 1.88
C LYS A 70 -8.01 -22.01 0.81
N ASN A 71 -8.20 -22.40 -0.46
CA ASN A 71 -8.50 -21.51 -1.60
C ASN A 71 -7.58 -20.28 -1.72
N CYS A 72 -6.33 -20.38 -1.26
CA CYS A 72 -5.35 -19.31 -1.35
C CYS A 72 -4.21 -19.72 -2.29
N LYS A 73 -3.82 -18.83 -3.20
CA LYS A 73 -2.71 -19.08 -4.12
C LYS A 73 -1.41 -19.26 -3.35
N PHE A 74 -0.60 -20.26 -3.73
CA PHE A 74 0.66 -20.54 -3.04
C PHE A 74 1.57 -19.31 -2.99
N LYS A 75 1.66 -18.56 -4.09
CA LYS A 75 2.48 -17.34 -4.19
C LYS A 75 2.12 -16.30 -3.13
N THR A 76 0.83 -16.07 -2.90
CA THR A 76 0.34 -15.10 -1.91
C THR A 76 0.67 -15.55 -0.49
N TYR A 77 0.50 -16.85 -0.20
CA TYR A 77 0.86 -17.42 1.09
C TYR A 77 2.37 -17.36 1.34
N ALA A 78 3.18 -17.77 0.36
CA ALA A 78 4.64 -17.76 0.44
C ALA A 78 5.19 -16.34 0.66
N GLU A 79 4.66 -15.33 -0.02
CA GLU A 79 5.05 -13.93 0.20
C GLU A 79 4.86 -13.49 1.65
N PHE A 80 3.74 -13.85 2.28
CA PHE A 80 3.47 -13.54 3.69
C PHE A 80 4.47 -14.24 4.63
N ARG A 81 4.76 -15.53 4.39
CA ARG A 81 5.70 -16.32 5.20
C ARG A 81 7.15 -15.84 5.07
N ILE A 82 7.60 -15.56 3.84
CA ILE A 82 8.94 -15.03 3.56
C ILE A 82 9.13 -13.68 4.26
N LYS A 83 8.17 -12.77 4.11
CA LYS A 83 8.21 -11.46 4.74
C LYS A 83 8.22 -11.56 6.27
N GLY A 84 7.39 -12.44 6.85
CA GLY A 84 7.36 -12.69 8.29
C GLY A 84 8.71 -13.18 8.82
N ALA A 85 9.30 -14.18 8.18
CA ALA A 85 10.61 -14.73 8.58
C ALA A 85 11.72 -13.66 8.56
N ILE A 86 11.76 -12.82 7.52
CA ILE A 86 12.72 -11.71 7.42
C ILE A 86 12.51 -10.68 8.54
N LEU A 87 11.25 -10.32 8.84
CA LEU A 87 10.94 -9.37 9.91
C LEU A 87 11.29 -9.92 11.29
N ASP A 88 11.05 -11.20 11.53
CA ASP A 88 11.39 -11.84 12.80
C ASP A 88 12.91 -11.94 13.02
N GLN A 89 13.68 -12.17 11.96
CA GLN A 89 15.14 -12.10 12.02
C GLN A 89 15.64 -10.68 12.27
N LEU A 90 15.05 -9.68 11.61
CA LEU A 90 15.40 -8.28 11.89
C LEU A 90 15.12 -7.91 13.35
N ARG A 91 14.03 -8.43 13.93
CA ARG A 91 13.70 -8.24 15.36
C ARG A 91 14.72 -8.89 16.29
N SER A 92 15.15 -10.11 16.01
CA SER A 92 16.13 -10.83 16.84
C SER A 92 17.50 -10.15 16.84
N LEU A 93 17.85 -9.49 15.73
CA LEU A 93 19.08 -8.71 15.58
C LEU A 93 19.05 -7.34 16.29
N ASP A 94 17.91 -6.97 16.90
CA ASP A 94 17.70 -5.68 17.58
C ASP A 94 18.19 -4.50 16.70
N TRP A 95 17.91 -4.62 15.39
CA TRP A 95 18.60 -3.90 14.31
C TRP A 95 18.54 -2.36 14.39
N VAL A 96 17.61 -1.83 15.19
CA VAL A 96 17.52 -0.41 15.55
C VAL A 96 18.10 -0.20 16.97
N PRO A 97 19.27 0.45 17.09
CA PRO A 97 19.88 0.76 18.38
C PRO A 97 18.95 1.59 19.29
N ARG A 98 19.06 1.38 20.61
CA ARG A 98 18.29 2.15 21.62
C ARG A 98 18.45 3.67 21.46
N SER A 99 19.64 4.13 21.09
CA SER A 99 19.94 5.54 20.84
C SER A 99 19.15 6.10 19.64
N VAL A 100 18.93 5.29 18.60
CA VAL A 100 18.12 5.66 17.43
C VAL A 100 16.63 5.72 17.79
N ARG A 101 16.12 4.79 18.60
CA ARG A 101 14.74 4.85 19.14
C ARG A 101 14.52 6.07 20.02
N GLN A 102 15.50 6.45 20.83
CA GLN A 102 15.44 7.66 21.66
C GLN A 102 15.39 8.94 20.80
N LYS A 103 16.18 8.97 19.71
CA LYS A 103 16.13 10.04 18.70
C LYS A 103 14.77 10.12 18.01
N GLY A 104 14.18 8.98 17.63
CA GLY A 104 12.82 8.92 17.06
C GLY A 104 11.75 9.50 18.00
N ARG A 105 11.72 9.06 19.26
CA ARG A 105 10.78 9.61 20.27
C ARG A 105 11.00 11.09 20.61
N ARG A 106 12.22 11.60 20.40
CA ARG A 106 12.50 13.04 20.54
C ARG A 106 11.94 13.81 19.35
N LEU A 107 12.06 13.26 18.14
CA LEU A 107 11.51 13.84 16.91
C LEU A 107 9.97 13.88 16.95
N GLU A 108 9.31 12.78 17.32
CA GLU A 108 7.84 12.71 17.46
C GLU A 108 7.29 13.75 18.45
N ARG A 109 7.96 13.92 19.60
CA ARG A 109 7.58 14.94 20.58
C ARG A 109 7.70 16.35 20.03
N ALA A 110 8.78 16.65 19.30
CA ALA A 110 8.98 17.97 18.70
C ALA A 110 7.90 18.27 17.63
N TYR A 111 7.53 17.29 16.80
CA TYR A 111 6.39 17.43 15.89
C TYR A 111 5.09 17.73 16.67
N GLY A 112 4.77 16.94 17.68
CA GLY A 112 3.56 17.14 18.49
C GLY A 112 3.51 18.51 19.19
N GLU A 113 4.62 18.98 19.76
CA GLU A 113 4.71 20.29 20.40
C GLU A 113 4.52 21.45 19.42
N VAL A 114 5.11 21.35 18.21
CA VAL A 114 4.99 22.39 17.18
C VAL A 114 3.59 22.41 16.58
N GLU A 115 3.00 21.26 16.27
CA GLU A 115 1.64 21.15 15.73
C GLU A 115 0.59 21.63 16.74
N GLN A 116 0.75 21.28 18.03
CA GLN A 116 -0.12 21.75 19.09
C GLN A 116 -0.04 23.27 19.27
N ARG A 117 1.16 23.86 19.12
CA ARG A 117 1.36 25.31 19.22
C ARG A 117 0.80 26.07 18.02
N LEU A 118 0.90 25.52 16.81
CA LEU A 118 0.54 26.20 15.56
C LEU A 118 -0.89 25.91 15.10
N GLY A 119 -1.53 24.84 15.60
CA GLY A 119 -2.88 24.42 15.18
C GLY A 119 -2.94 23.94 13.73
N ARG A 120 -1.79 23.62 13.12
CA ARG A 120 -1.61 23.10 11.76
C ARG A 120 -0.40 22.18 11.72
N SER A 121 -0.25 21.41 10.64
CA SER A 121 0.95 20.59 10.43
C SER A 121 2.23 21.42 10.47
N ALA A 122 3.27 20.84 11.09
CA ALA A 122 4.56 21.48 11.31
C ALA A 122 5.46 21.38 10.07
N ASN A 123 6.15 22.47 9.73
CA ASN A 123 7.19 22.46 8.70
C ASN A 123 8.53 21.97 9.26
N GLU A 124 9.40 21.44 8.39
CA GLU A 124 10.72 20.91 8.78
C GLU A 124 11.59 21.95 9.49
N ASP A 125 11.60 23.21 9.01
CA ASP A 125 12.31 24.32 9.63
C ASP A 125 11.81 24.58 11.07
N GLU A 126 10.49 24.55 11.27
CA GLU A 126 9.84 24.83 12.56
C GLU A 126 10.15 23.74 13.60
N VAL A 127 10.28 22.49 13.15
CA VAL A 127 10.64 21.35 14.00
C VAL A 127 12.15 21.32 14.26
N ALA A 128 12.99 21.67 13.28
CA ALA A 128 14.42 21.81 13.44
C ALA A 128 14.76 22.88 14.50
N ASP A 129 14.08 24.03 14.44
CA ASP A 129 14.19 25.12 15.41
C ASP A 129 13.74 24.69 16.81
N SER A 130 12.62 23.96 16.92
CA SER A 130 12.15 23.39 18.19
C SER A 130 13.16 22.42 18.82
N LEU A 131 13.90 21.68 17.99
CA LEU A 131 14.94 20.76 18.43
C LEU A 131 16.30 21.43 18.71
N GLY A 132 16.46 22.71 18.36
CA GLY A 132 17.72 23.44 18.42
C GLY A 132 18.78 22.88 17.46
N LEU A 133 18.35 22.39 16.30
CA LEU A 133 19.21 21.78 15.28
C LEU A 133 19.23 22.62 14.01
N GLU A 134 20.39 22.71 13.38
CA GLU A 134 20.49 23.18 11.99
C GLU A 134 19.83 22.18 11.04
N LEU A 135 19.29 22.67 9.92
CA LEU A 135 18.52 21.88 8.96
C LEU A 135 19.28 20.64 8.44
N ASP A 136 20.57 20.76 8.16
CA ASP A 136 21.40 19.62 7.75
C ASP A 136 21.50 18.52 8.81
N LYS A 137 21.58 18.91 10.09
CA LYS A 137 21.60 17.95 11.21
C LYS A 137 20.22 17.34 11.42
N PHE A 138 19.16 18.10 11.15
CA PHE A 138 17.78 17.60 11.16
C PHE A 138 17.54 16.57 10.06
N HIS A 139 17.95 16.83 8.81
CA HIS A 139 17.85 15.84 7.73
C HIS A 139 18.67 14.58 8.02
N THR A 140 19.86 14.74 8.62
CA THR A 140 20.68 13.61 9.07
C THR A 140 19.97 12.80 10.16
N LEU A 141 19.31 13.47 11.11
CA LEU A 141 18.51 12.84 12.16
C LEU A 141 17.32 12.06 11.58
N ILE A 142 16.58 12.66 10.64
CA ILE A 142 15.49 11.98 9.92
C ILE A 142 16.02 10.72 9.23
N ASN A 143 17.14 10.81 8.51
CA ASN A 143 17.73 9.67 7.82
C ASN A 143 18.14 8.53 8.78
N GLN A 144 18.63 8.87 9.97
CA GLN A 144 18.96 7.87 11.00
C GLN A 144 17.72 7.18 11.58
N VAL A 145 16.57 7.89 11.63
CA VAL A 145 15.32 7.42 12.24
C VAL A 145 14.43 6.66 11.23
N LYS A 146 14.63 6.82 9.91
CA LYS A 146 13.84 6.18 8.83
C LYS A 146 13.63 4.67 8.97
N GLY A 147 14.58 3.94 9.56
CA GLY A 147 14.46 2.49 9.79
C GLY A 147 13.41 2.10 10.84
N ILE A 148 13.06 2.97 11.78
CA ILE A 148 12.12 2.65 12.87
C ILE A 148 10.72 2.29 12.33
N SER A 149 10.27 2.90 11.24
CA SER A 149 8.92 2.71 10.69
C SER A 149 8.65 1.32 10.09
N LEU A 150 9.67 0.47 9.90
CA LEU A 150 9.46 -0.90 9.39
C LEU A 150 8.81 -1.84 10.41
N VAL A 151 8.96 -1.56 11.72
CA VAL A 151 8.47 -2.43 12.81
C VAL A 151 7.37 -1.75 13.64
N ASN A 152 7.30 -0.42 13.62
CA ASN A 152 6.41 0.34 14.51
C ASN A 152 4.91 0.21 14.20
N LEU A 153 4.50 -0.37 13.07
CA LEU A 153 3.08 -0.57 12.76
C LEU A 153 2.44 -1.71 13.59
N GLU A 154 3.23 -2.70 14.04
CA GLU A 154 2.77 -3.77 14.93
C GLU A 154 3.02 -3.46 16.42
N GLU A 155 3.92 -2.51 16.72
CA GLU A 155 4.35 -2.17 18.09
C GLU A 155 3.52 -1.04 18.73
N ILE A 156 2.70 -0.31 17.96
CA ILE A 156 1.70 0.60 18.52
C ILE A 156 0.56 -0.22 19.14
N ARG A 157 0.82 -0.77 20.33
CA ARG A 157 -0.23 -1.27 21.21
C ARG A 157 -1.00 -0.07 21.72
N GLY A 158 -2.23 0.11 21.23
CA GLY A 158 -3.13 1.11 21.77
C GLY A 158 -3.37 0.81 23.25
N THR A 159 -3.11 1.78 24.10
CA THR A 159 -3.60 1.74 25.48
C THR A 159 -5.09 2.06 25.42
N ASN A 160 -5.94 1.02 25.41
CA ASN A 160 -7.34 1.19 25.78
C ASN A 160 -7.39 1.63 27.25
N SER A 161 -8.37 2.46 27.59
CA SER A 161 -8.55 3.12 28.90
C SER A 161 -8.77 2.16 30.09
N ASP A 162 -8.84 0.84 29.87
CA ASP A 162 -9.12 -0.17 30.89
C ASP A 162 -7.95 -1.11 31.20
N GLY A 163 -6.71 -0.69 30.97
CA GLY A 163 -5.52 -1.35 31.56
C GLY A 163 -5.21 -2.77 31.05
N ASP A 164 -6.03 -3.36 30.18
CA ASP A 164 -5.79 -4.67 29.61
C ASP A 164 -4.97 -4.55 28.31
N ARG A 165 -3.75 -5.09 28.34
CA ARG A 165 -2.72 -4.92 27.30
C ARG A 165 -2.91 -5.92 26.15
N SER A 166 -4.08 -5.94 25.51
CA SER A 166 -4.40 -6.92 24.46
C SER A 166 -4.90 -6.36 23.12
N GLY A 167 -4.90 -5.04 22.90
CA GLY A 167 -5.22 -4.46 21.58
C GLY A 167 -3.97 -4.32 20.70
N THR A 168 -4.02 -4.84 19.47
CA THR A 168 -3.02 -4.55 18.43
C THR A 168 -3.51 -3.37 17.60
N PHE A 169 -2.62 -2.58 16.96
CA PHE A 169 -3.03 -1.46 16.10
C PHE A 169 -4.04 -1.85 15.00
N ALA A 170 -4.03 -3.13 14.58
CA ALA A 170 -5.02 -3.72 13.68
C ALA A 170 -6.47 -3.62 14.17
N ASP A 171 -6.70 -3.53 15.48
CA ASP A 171 -8.02 -3.38 16.08
C ASP A 171 -8.52 -1.91 16.07
N ILE A 172 -7.62 -0.95 15.77
CA ILE A 172 -7.91 0.49 15.70
C ILE A 172 -8.03 0.95 14.24
N ILE A 173 -7.38 0.23 13.32
CA ILE A 173 -7.48 0.51 11.89
C ILE A 173 -8.88 0.12 11.41
N GLU A 174 -9.66 1.12 11.01
CA GLU A 174 -10.92 0.91 10.30
C GLU A 174 -10.67 0.03 9.08
N ASP A 175 -11.42 -1.06 8.96
CA ASP A 175 -11.31 -1.98 7.84
C ASP A 175 -11.71 -1.24 6.56
N VAL A 176 -10.71 -0.84 5.77
CA VAL A 176 -10.87 -0.13 4.50
C VAL A 176 -11.64 -0.99 3.47
N GLN A 177 -11.72 -2.31 3.68
CA GLN A 177 -12.53 -3.23 2.88
C GLN A 177 -13.93 -3.48 3.46
N SER A 178 -14.21 -3.05 4.69
CA SER A 178 -15.59 -3.04 5.17
C SER A 178 -16.35 -1.98 4.39
N GLU A 179 -17.36 -2.41 3.64
CA GLU A 179 -18.29 -1.50 3.00
C GLU A 179 -19.04 -0.73 4.09
N ASN A 180 -18.51 0.43 4.49
CA ASN A 180 -19.19 1.33 5.39
C ASN A 180 -20.57 1.64 4.78
N PRO A 181 -21.70 1.28 5.42
CA PRO A 181 -23.02 1.42 4.82
C PRO A 181 -23.33 2.87 4.41
N PHE A 182 -22.75 3.85 5.12
CA PHE A 182 -22.83 5.27 4.74
C PHE A 182 -21.96 5.62 3.54
N ALA A 183 -20.77 5.03 3.40
CA ALA A 183 -19.92 5.23 2.23
C ALA A 183 -20.50 4.56 0.97
N SER A 184 -21.06 3.35 1.09
CA SER A 184 -21.76 2.67 -0.01
C SER A 184 -23.00 3.45 -0.47
N LEU A 185 -23.75 4.04 0.47
CA LEU A 185 -24.88 4.90 0.16
C LEU A 185 -24.43 6.20 -0.51
N LYS A 186 -23.37 6.85 -0.01
CA LYS A 186 -22.75 8.03 -0.62
C LYS A 186 -22.20 7.74 -2.02
N HIS A 187 -21.61 6.57 -2.24
CA HIS A 187 -21.13 6.14 -3.56
C HIS A 187 -22.29 5.87 -4.52
N MET A 188 -23.37 5.23 -4.06
CA MET A 188 -24.58 5.06 -4.86
C MET A 188 -25.22 6.39 -5.24
N GLU A 189 -25.33 7.33 -4.29
CA GLU A 189 -25.86 8.67 -4.52
C GLU A 189 -24.98 9.46 -5.49
N THR A 190 -23.65 9.45 -5.28
CA THR A 190 -22.69 10.11 -6.18
C THR A 190 -22.77 9.53 -7.60
N LYS A 191 -22.87 8.20 -7.73
CA LYS A 191 -23.01 7.52 -9.02
C LYS A 191 -24.32 7.88 -9.71
N HIS A 192 -25.42 7.99 -8.97
CA HIS A 192 -26.72 8.40 -9.49
C HIS A 192 -26.66 9.85 -10.01
N VAL A 193 -26.11 10.77 -9.22
CA VAL A 193 -25.95 12.19 -9.60
C VAL A 193 -25.07 12.33 -10.85
N ILE A 194 -23.95 11.60 -10.92
CA ILE A 194 -23.08 11.61 -12.11
C ILE A 194 -23.82 11.06 -13.33
N SER A 195 -24.54 9.95 -13.18
CA SER A 195 -25.31 9.33 -14.26
C SER A 195 -26.40 10.26 -14.81
N ASP A 196 -27.16 10.91 -13.94
CA ASP A 196 -28.19 11.88 -14.33
C ASP A 196 -27.59 13.10 -15.01
N THR A 197 -26.45 13.57 -14.51
CA THR A 197 -25.74 14.72 -15.08
C THR A 197 -25.20 14.39 -16.48
N ILE A 198 -24.67 13.18 -16.70
CA ILE A 198 -24.26 12.69 -18.02
C ILE A 198 -25.49 12.53 -18.95
N GLY A 199 -26.61 12.03 -18.42
CA GLY A 199 -27.87 11.91 -19.16
C GLY A 199 -28.41 13.25 -19.65
N SER A 200 -28.13 14.34 -18.92
CA SER A 200 -28.53 15.70 -19.26
C SER A 200 -27.60 16.42 -20.25
N LEU A 201 -26.52 15.78 -20.70
CA LEU A 201 -25.64 16.31 -21.74
C LEU A 201 -26.31 16.20 -23.12
N PRO A 202 -26.03 17.11 -24.06
CA PRO A 202 -26.40 16.93 -25.46
C PRO A 202 -25.83 15.63 -26.01
N GLU A 203 -26.58 15.00 -26.93
CA GLU A 203 -26.28 13.68 -27.49
C GLU A 203 -24.83 13.53 -27.99
N LYS A 204 -24.31 14.53 -28.70
CA LYS A 204 -22.92 14.54 -29.21
C LYS A 204 -21.86 14.63 -28.12
N GLU A 205 -22.14 15.35 -27.03
CA GLU A 205 -21.23 15.48 -25.88
C GLU A 205 -21.25 14.19 -25.03
N ARG A 206 -22.45 13.63 -24.81
CA ARG A 206 -22.63 12.36 -24.11
C ARG A 206 -21.92 11.21 -24.81
N LEU A 207 -22.08 11.11 -26.13
CA LEU A 207 -21.48 10.05 -26.94
C LEU A 207 -19.94 10.08 -26.88
N VAL A 208 -19.34 11.27 -26.96
CA VAL A 208 -17.88 11.44 -26.84
C VAL A 208 -17.38 11.03 -25.45
N ILE A 209 -18.11 11.38 -24.38
CA ILE A 209 -17.78 10.97 -23.01
C ILE A 209 -17.92 9.45 -22.83
N SER A 210 -18.98 8.83 -23.35
CA SER A 210 -19.18 7.38 -23.27
C SER A 210 -18.08 6.62 -24.01
N LEU A 211 -17.75 7.01 -25.25
CA LEU A 211 -16.70 6.35 -26.02
C LEU A 211 -15.32 6.49 -25.36
N TYR A 212 -15.05 7.61 -24.68
CA TYR A 212 -13.77 7.85 -24.03
C TYR A 212 -13.62 7.18 -22.66
N TYR A 213 -14.65 7.22 -21.81
CA TYR A 213 -14.57 6.72 -20.41
C TYR A 213 -15.18 5.34 -20.19
N TYR A 214 -16.02 4.84 -21.11
CA TYR A 214 -16.68 3.54 -20.97
C TYR A 214 -16.13 2.51 -21.95
N GLU A 215 -15.82 2.93 -23.18
CA GLU A 215 -15.25 2.07 -24.23
C GLU A 215 -13.71 2.22 -24.37
N ASP A 216 -13.07 3.05 -23.53
CA ASP A 216 -11.62 3.31 -23.50
C ASP A 216 -11.00 3.70 -24.86
N LEU A 217 -11.76 4.34 -25.75
CA LEU A 217 -11.28 4.74 -27.08
C LEU A 217 -10.48 6.04 -27.04
N ASN A 218 -9.45 6.12 -27.88
CA ASN A 218 -8.64 7.33 -28.01
C ASN A 218 -9.34 8.40 -28.88
N MET A 219 -8.89 9.67 -28.76
CA MET A 219 -9.50 10.80 -29.49
C MET A 219 -9.47 10.65 -31.01
N LYS A 220 -8.53 9.86 -31.55
CA LYS A 220 -8.42 9.57 -33.00
C LYS A 220 -9.47 8.55 -33.42
N GLU A 221 -9.63 7.46 -32.68
CA GLU A 221 -10.64 6.42 -32.89
C GLU A 221 -12.05 6.98 -32.77
N ILE A 222 -12.30 7.81 -31.75
CA ILE A 222 -13.56 8.53 -31.58
C ILE A 222 -13.82 9.45 -32.78
N GLY A 223 -12.78 10.13 -33.28
CA GLY A 223 -12.86 10.97 -34.48
C GLY A 223 -13.26 10.17 -35.72
N THR A 224 -12.68 8.98 -35.89
CA THR A 224 -13.03 8.06 -36.98
C THR A 224 -14.48 7.59 -36.90
N ILE A 225 -14.96 7.24 -35.71
CA ILE A 225 -16.35 6.79 -35.49
C ILE A 225 -17.35 7.91 -35.76
N LEU A 226 -17.04 9.13 -35.32
CA LEU A 226 -17.93 10.29 -35.43
C LEU A 226 -17.78 11.06 -36.76
N GLY A 227 -16.84 10.67 -37.63
CA GLY A 227 -16.57 11.34 -38.89
C GLY A 227 -16.05 12.78 -38.73
N ILE A 228 -15.33 13.07 -37.64
CA ILE A 228 -14.80 14.39 -37.29
C ILE A 228 -13.31 14.33 -36.97
N THR A 229 -12.63 15.48 -37.03
CA THR A 229 -11.19 15.56 -36.72
C THR A 229 -10.94 15.36 -35.22
N GLU A 230 -9.77 14.81 -34.87
CA GLU A 230 -9.31 14.65 -33.48
C GLU A 230 -9.40 15.96 -32.67
N SER A 231 -9.00 17.08 -33.29
CA SER A 231 -9.11 18.41 -32.67
C SER A 231 -10.57 18.78 -32.33
N ARG A 232 -11.52 18.38 -33.18
CA ARG A 232 -12.94 18.60 -32.91
C ARG A 232 -13.46 17.72 -31.79
N VAL A 233 -13.01 16.47 -31.69
CA VAL A 233 -13.33 15.58 -30.55
C VAL A 233 -12.82 16.17 -29.24
N CYS A 234 -11.58 16.66 -29.21
CA CYS A 234 -10.98 17.29 -28.03
C CYS A 234 -11.78 18.52 -27.55
N GLN A 235 -12.26 19.35 -28.48
CA GLN A 235 -13.14 20.49 -28.16
C GLN A 235 -14.48 20.03 -27.56
N ILE A 236 -15.10 18.99 -28.12
CA ILE A 236 -16.39 18.47 -27.63
C ILE A 236 -16.20 17.84 -26.25
N HIS A 237 -15.13 17.06 -26.04
CA HIS A 237 -14.78 16.50 -24.74
C HIS A 237 -14.55 17.60 -23.69
N THR A 238 -13.74 18.62 -24.02
CA THR A 238 -13.48 19.75 -23.12
C THR A 238 -14.77 20.49 -22.74
N LYS A 239 -15.65 20.73 -23.72
CA LYS A 239 -16.94 21.39 -23.49
C LYS A 239 -17.87 20.54 -22.61
N ALA A 240 -17.91 19.23 -22.83
CA ALA A 240 -18.69 18.29 -22.02
C ALA A 240 -18.19 18.28 -20.56
N VAL A 241 -16.88 18.19 -20.33
CA VAL A 241 -16.26 18.23 -19.00
C VAL A 241 -16.56 19.54 -18.27
N MET A 242 -16.47 20.69 -18.96
CA MET A 242 -16.79 21.98 -18.35
C MET A 242 -18.26 22.09 -17.93
N ARG A 243 -19.17 21.55 -18.75
CA ARG A 243 -20.60 21.51 -18.44
C ARG A 243 -20.92 20.57 -17.27
N LEU A 244 -20.28 19.40 -17.22
CA LEU A 244 -20.39 18.47 -16.08
C LEU A 244 -19.90 19.13 -14.79
N ARG A 245 -18.74 19.78 -14.81
CA ARG A 245 -18.19 20.51 -13.64
C ARG A 245 -19.12 21.61 -13.15
N SER A 246 -19.71 22.39 -14.07
CA SER A 246 -20.65 23.45 -13.69
C SER A 246 -21.92 22.92 -13.03
N LYS A 247 -22.45 21.77 -13.48
CA LYS A 247 -23.64 21.17 -12.89
C LYS A 247 -23.35 20.50 -11.55
N LEU A 248 -22.23 19.78 -11.45
CA LEU A 248 -21.79 19.14 -10.20
C LEU A 248 -21.47 20.18 -9.12
N LYS A 249 -20.83 21.30 -9.47
CA LYS A 249 -20.54 22.37 -8.51
C LYS A 249 -21.82 22.97 -7.90
N GLY A 250 -22.85 23.18 -8.70
CA GLY A 250 -24.15 23.68 -8.21
C GLY A 250 -24.92 22.69 -7.32
N MET A 251 -24.52 21.41 -7.29
CA MET A 251 -25.12 20.37 -6.46
C MET A 251 -24.33 20.11 -5.17
N VAL A 252 -23.02 20.40 -5.16
CA VAL A 252 -22.15 20.27 -3.97
C VAL A 252 -22.25 21.47 -3.02
N ASP A 253 -22.64 22.64 -3.53
CA ASP A 253 -22.84 23.87 -2.74
C ASP A 253 -24.26 23.99 -2.11
N ARG A 254 -25.08 22.92 -2.13
CA ARG A 254 -26.39 22.81 -1.46
C ARG A 254 -26.30 21.84 -0.29
#